data_AF-A0A8T7JQJ9-F1
#
_entry.id   AF-A0A8T7JQJ9-F1
#
_cell.length_a   1.000
_cell.length_b   1.000
_cell.length_c   1.000
_cell.angle_alpha   90.00
_cell.angle_beta   90.00
_cell.angle_gamma   90.00
#
_symmetry.space_group_name_H-M   'P 1'
#
loop_
_entity.id
_entity.type
_entity.pdbx_description
1 polymer ?
#
loop_
_entity_poly.entity_id
_entity_poly.type
_entity_poly.pdbx_seq_one_letter_code
_entity_poly.pdbx_strand_id
1 'polypeptide(L)'
;MIWKFIQQLLSPPIFEDEERTRIASLLNSIIWAVIVIGSIYTLAAPILLGQFFSAGLTATVVIASIIARILMLRGFVRWASSILLVVFDFILVLSIVVSGGIVGASFFSLILTVVIAGALLGGRGAFALSVINTLIGLFILLGQNSLPEPLIPQNPITFFSSLIVYLFFIAALLQASARSFDALLDNLRATKQELSDKNEELQKFTAALEETISARATELDFVNSRNERRARQFEAISTISRVTSQMQNLDALLPQITKLISEQFSFYHVGIFLLDANSEYAVLIAANSAGGQKMLARSHRLKIGQTSIVGYVAGTGLPRIALDTGADAIYFDNPDLPETRSEMALPLLRKGSEVIGVLDAQSTEPDAFKQEDVRTLATLADQVAIAIENARLFEEQQRVLLEAQTTYSRDLREGWLRLTRAKKVIGIQRRNLKSALLSEGVDLPGRNEAMRSGRPYTRVEQDGSHILALPIKMRDQVVGILNIRTDKNRTWGDDELDILSAIVERAALNIENARLIEESRRLAERERAIGEISSKISTGTDIEDILRTAVRELGANISGAQVTVEIGGDEK
;
A
#
# COMPACT_ATOMS: atom_id res chain seq x y z
N MET A 1 -69.81 -8.74 -26.86
CA MET A 1 -70.00 -7.76 -25.77
C MET A 1 -70.90 -8.31 -24.67
N ILE A 2 -72.08 -8.87 -25.01
CA ILE A 2 -73.04 -9.46 -24.06
C ILE A 2 -72.43 -10.61 -23.22
N TRP A 3 -71.63 -11.51 -23.82
CA TRP A 3 -71.01 -12.63 -23.08
C TRP A 3 -70.01 -12.20 -22.00
N LYS A 4 -69.15 -11.20 -22.30
CA LYS A 4 -68.21 -10.65 -21.30
C LYS A 4 -68.94 -9.91 -20.18
N PHE A 5 -70.02 -9.19 -20.51
CA PHE A 5 -70.87 -8.53 -19.52
C PHE A 5 -71.57 -9.54 -18.58
N ILE A 6 -72.08 -10.65 -19.14
CA ILE A 6 -72.66 -11.75 -18.36
C ILE A 6 -71.62 -12.42 -17.46
N GLN A 7 -70.41 -12.70 -17.96
CA GLN A 7 -69.33 -13.27 -17.15
C GLN A 7 -68.90 -12.34 -16.01
N GLN A 8 -68.83 -11.03 -16.26
CA GLN A 8 -68.47 -10.03 -15.25
C GLN A 8 -69.58 -9.82 -14.20
N LEU A 9 -70.84 -9.98 -14.60
CA LEU A 9 -72.00 -9.94 -13.68
C LEU A 9 -72.05 -11.19 -12.79
N LEU A 10 -71.69 -12.35 -13.33
CA LEU A 10 -71.70 -13.64 -12.65
C LEU A 10 -70.44 -13.88 -11.79
N SER A 11 -69.32 -13.18 -12.03
CA SER A 11 -68.09 -13.38 -11.27
C SER A 11 -68.16 -12.82 -9.84
N PRO A 12 -67.60 -13.52 -8.84
CA PRO A 12 -67.49 -13.00 -7.50
C PRO A 12 -66.46 -11.85 -7.42
N PRO A 13 -66.62 -10.89 -6.49
CA PRO A 13 -65.63 -9.85 -6.25
C PRO A 13 -64.37 -10.42 -5.60
N ILE A 14 -63.21 -9.89 -6.00
CA ILE A 14 -61.90 -10.25 -5.45
C ILE A 14 -61.48 -9.14 -4.47
N PHE A 15 -61.02 -9.53 -3.28
CA PHE A 15 -60.53 -8.65 -2.22
C PHE A 15 -59.08 -8.99 -1.88
N GLU A 16 -58.35 -8.04 -1.29
CA GLU A 16 -56.96 -8.26 -0.80
C GLU A 16 -56.88 -9.32 0.31
N ASP A 17 -57.97 -9.50 1.06
CA ASP A 17 -58.11 -10.53 2.09
C ASP A 17 -58.61 -11.83 1.46
N GLU A 18 -57.75 -12.86 1.44
CA GLU A 18 -58.05 -14.19 0.89
C GLU A 18 -59.29 -14.83 1.53
N GLU A 19 -59.55 -14.59 2.82
CA GLU A 19 -60.72 -15.12 3.52
C GLU A 19 -62.00 -14.48 2.96
N ARG A 20 -61.98 -13.16 2.72
CA ARG A 20 -63.13 -12.44 2.16
C ARG A 20 -63.40 -12.84 0.72
N THR A 21 -62.35 -13.03 -0.09
CA THR A 21 -62.47 -13.49 -1.47
C THR A 21 -63.08 -14.89 -1.53
N ARG A 22 -62.66 -15.80 -0.63
CA ARG A 22 -63.25 -17.14 -0.51
C ARG A 22 -64.73 -17.09 -0.15
N ILE A 23 -65.10 -16.35 0.89
CA ILE A 23 -66.49 -16.22 1.35
C ILE A 23 -67.35 -15.59 0.24
N ALA A 24 -66.85 -14.58 -0.46
CA ALA A 24 -67.57 -13.94 -1.55
C ALA A 24 -67.78 -14.88 -2.75
N SER A 25 -66.81 -15.73 -3.06
CA SER A 25 -66.95 -16.75 -4.10
C SER A 25 -68.06 -17.75 -3.77
N LEU A 26 -68.06 -18.30 -2.56
CA LEU A 26 -69.08 -19.24 -2.09
C LEU A 26 -70.48 -18.60 -2.01
N LEU A 27 -70.56 -17.39 -1.44
CA LEU A 27 -71.80 -16.62 -1.35
C LEU A 27 -72.37 -16.33 -2.74
N ASN A 28 -71.52 -15.98 -3.71
CA ASN A 28 -71.92 -15.74 -5.09
C ASN A 28 -72.50 -16.99 -5.76
N SER A 29 -71.87 -18.16 -5.58
CA SER A 29 -72.39 -19.43 -6.10
C SER A 29 -73.74 -19.80 -5.49
N ILE A 30 -73.91 -19.62 -4.17
CA ILE A 30 -75.17 -19.91 -3.47
C ILE A 30 -76.28 -18.95 -3.95
N ILE A 31 -76.00 -17.65 -4.03
CA ILE A 31 -76.95 -16.64 -4.50
C ILE A 31 -77.47 -16.98 -5.89
N TRP A 32 -76.59 -17.32 -6.83
CA TRP A 32 -77.03 -17.63 -8.20
C TRP A 32 -77.81 -18.93 -8.29
N ALA A 33 -77.42 -19.97 -7.54
CA ALA A 33 -78.18 -21.21 -7.46
C ALA A 33 -79.61 -20.94 -6.94
N VAL A 34 -79.72 -20.15 -5.88
CA VAL A 34 -81.00 -19.78 -5.26
C VAL A 34 -81.84 -18.89 -6.18
N ILE A 35 -81.25 -17.89 -6.84
CA ILE A 35 -81.97 -17.02 -7.78
C ILE A 35 -82.51 -17.83 -8.95
N VAL A 36 -81.70 -18.69 -9.58
CA VAL A 36 -82.12 -19.45 -10.77
C VAL A 36 -83.19 -20.47 -10.40
N ILE A 37 -82.93 -21.32 -9.41
CA ILE A 37 -83.86 -22.39 -9.03
C ILE A 37 -85.12 -21.81 -8.38
N GLY A 38 -84.95 -20.83 -7.48
CA GLY A 38 -86.04 -20.17 -6.78
C GLY A 38 -86.96 -19.39 -7.73
N SER A 39 -86.42 -18.73 -8.76
CA SER A 39 -87.25 -18.01 -9.75
C SER A 39 -88.06 -18.97 -10.60
N ILE A 40 -87.46 -20.09 -11.04
CA ILE A 40 -88.17 -21.14 -11.79
C ILE A 40 -89.32 -21.69 -10.94
N TYR A 41 -89.05 -22.02 -9.67
CA TYR A 41 -90.07 -22.54 -8.76
C TYR A 41 -91.19 -21.52 -8.50
N THR A 42 -90.84 -20.26 -8.25
CA THR A 42 -91.80 -19.18 -7.97
C THR A 42 -92.79 -18.98 -9.13
N LEU A 43 -92.32 -19.12 -10.37
CA LEU A 43 -93.16 -19.02 -11.58
C LEU A 43 -93.98 -20.29 -11.84
N ALA A 44 -93.37 -21.46 -11.65
CA ALA A 44 -93.97 -22.74 -12.03
C ALA A 44 -94.95 -23.30 -10.98
N ALA A 45 -94.64 -23.17 -9.69
CA ALA A 45 -95.39 -23.80 -8.61
C ALA A 45 -96.86 -23.33 -8.50
N PRO A 46 -97.21 -22.05 -8.70
CA PRO A 46 -98.61 -21.62 -8.73
C PRO A 46 -99.41 -22.23 -9.89
N ILE A 47 -98.78 -22.35 -11.07
CA ILE A 47 -99.43 -22.78 -12.31
C ILE A 47 -99.57 -24.31 -12.34
N LEU A 48 -98.51 -25.03 -12.01
CA LEU A 48 -98.43 -26.48 -12.15
C LEU A 48 -98.96 -27.22 -10.92
N LEU A 49 -98.79 -26.65 -9.73
CA LEU A 49 -99.03 -27.33 -8.45
C LEU A 49 -100.07 -26.61 -7.56
N GLY A 50 -100.55 -25.42 -7.95
CA GLY A 50 -101.48 -24.62 -7.15
C GLY A 50 -100.87 -24.05 -5.86
N GLN A 51 -99.54 -24.06 -5.70
CA GLN A 51 -98.87 -23.71 -4.45
C GLN A 51 -98.50 -22.21 -4.35
N PHE A 52 -99.51 -21.35 -4.29
CA PHE A 52 -99.32 -19.90 -4.24
C PHE A 52 -98.52 -19.41 -3.02
N PHE A 53 -98.78 -19.99 -1.84
CA PHE A 53 -98.10 -19.58 -0.61
C PHE A 53 -96.60 -19.93 -0.61
N SER A 54 -96.25 -21.17 -1.00
CA SER A 54 -94.86 -21.61 -1.12
C SER A 54 -94.08 -20.80 -2.16
N ALA A 55 -94.72 -20.43 -3.27
CA ALA A 55 -94.14 -19.56 -4.28
C ALA A 55 -93.84 -18.16 -3.74
N GLY A 56 -94.69 -17.61 -2.85
CA GLY A 56 -94.45 -16.34 -2.17
C GLY A 56 -93.23 -16.39 -1.23
N LEU A 57 -93.06 -17.48 -0.48
CA LEU A 57 -91.89 -17.70 0.37
C LEU A 57 -90.59 -17.79 -0.46
N THR A 58 -90.60 -18.54 -1.56
CA THR A 58 -89.42 -18.63 -2.44
C THR A 58 -89.11 -17.31 -3.13
N ALA A 59 -90.12 -16.51 -3.49
CA ALA A 59 -89.92 -15.17 -4.04
C ALA A 59 -89.17 -14.27 -3.05
N THR A 60 -89.48 -14.38 -1.76
CA THR A 60 -88.81 -13.61 -0.70
C THR A 60 -87.34 -14.02 -0.55
N VAL A 61 -87.05 -15.32 -0.64
CA VAL A 61 -85.66 -15.83 -0.67
C VAL A 61 -84.88 -15.30 -1.87
N VAL A 62 -85.50 -15.27 -3.07
CA VAL A 62 -84.88 -14.74 -4.28
C VAL A 62 -84.55 -13.24 -4.12
N ILE A 63 -85.50 -12.46 -3.58
CA ILE A 63 -85.29 -11.03 -3.32
C ILE A 63 -84.14 -10.82 -2.31
N ALA A 64 -84.11 -11.59 -1.22
CA ALA A 64 -83.04 -11.54 -0.23
C ALA A 64 -81.67 -11.89 -0.85
N SER A 65 -81.63 -12.85 -1.77
CA SER A 65 -80.42 -13.25 -2.50
C SER A 65 -79.90 -12.13 -3.42
N ILE A 66 -80.81 -11.39 -4.06
CA ILE A 66 -80.45 -10.21 -4.86
C ILE A 66 -79.89 -9.10 -3.96
N ILE A 67 -80.51 -8.83 -2.81
CA ILE A 67 -80.02 -7.84 -1.84
C ILE A 67 -78.63 -8.22 -1.31
N ALA A 68 -78.44 -9.49 -0.95
CA ALA A 68 -77.16 -10.01 -0.49
C ALA A 68 -76.08 -9.85 -1.58
N ARG A 69 -76.43 -10.04 -2.86
CA ARG A 69 -75.49 -9.81 -3.98
C ARG A 69 -75.04 -8.36 -4.05
N ILE A 70 -75.97 -7.42 -3.93
CA ILE A 70 -75.68 -5.98 -3.96
C ILE A 70 -74.77 -5.60 -2.80
N LEU A 71 -75.05 -6.09 -1.59
CA LEU A 71 -74.22 -5.84 -0.41
C LEU A 71 -72.81 -6.43 -0.55
N MET A 72 -72.69 -7.63 -1.11
CA MET A 72 -71.41 -8.27 -1.39
C MET A 72 -70.59 -7.47 -2.42
N LEU A 73 -71.22 -6.96 -3.48
CA LEU A 73 -70.57 -6.09 -4.48
C LEU A 73 -70.10 -4.76 -3.89
N ARG A 74 -70.73 -4.28 -2.81
CA ARG A 74 -70.30 -3.09 -2.05
C ARG A 74 -69.22 -3.39 -1.00
N GLY A 75 -68.72 -4.62 -0.94
CA GLY A 75 -67.65 -5.02 -0.01
C GLY A 75 -68.11 -5.49 1.37
N PHE A 76 -69.42 -5.48 1.66
CA PHE A 76 -69.98 -5.92 2.94
C PHE A 76 -70.26 -7.44 2.96
N VAL A 77 -69.27 -8.26 2.62
CA VAL A 77 -69.40 -9.71 2.41
C VAL A 77 -69.96 -10.46 3.64
N ARG A 78 -69.45 -10.14 4.83
CA ARG A 78 -69.89 -10.78 6.08
C ARG A 78 -71.34 -10.44 6.43
N TRP A 79 -71.73 -9.16 6.29
CA TRP A 79 -73.11 -8.73 6.50
C TRP A 79 -74.06 -9.34 5.47
N ALA A 80 -73.67 -9.38 4.20
CA ALA A 80 -74.43 -10.03 3.14
C ALA A 80 -74.68 -11.52 3.46
N SER A 81 -73.65 -12.23 3.93
CA SER A 81 -73.74 -13.64 4.31
C SER A 81 -74.69 -13.84 5.50
N SER A 82 -74.52 -13.06 6.58
CA SER A 82 -75.35 -13.20 7.79
C SER A 82 -76.81 -12.84 7.55
N ILE A 83 -77.08 -11.75 6.81
CA ILE A 83 -78.45 -11.31 6.50
C ILE A 83 -79.14 -12.36 5.63
N LEU A 84 -78.47 -12.85 4.58
CA LEU A 84 -79.03 -13.86 3.70
C LEU A 84 -79.37 -15.13 4.48
N LEU A 85 -78.47 -15.55 5.36
CA LEU A 85 -78.63 -16.74 6.18
C LEU A 85 -79.79 -16.62 7.18
N VAL A 86 -79.91 -15.48 7.86
CA VAL A 86 -81.03 -15.23 8.78
C VAL A 86 -82.37 -15.22 8.05
N VAL A 87 -82.45 -14.58 6.88
CA VAL A 87 -83.67 -14.55 6.08
C VAL A 87 -84.02 -15.94 5.56
N PHE A 88 -83.02 -16.69 5.09
CA PHE A 88 -83.20 -18.05 4.59
C PHE A 88 -83.67 -19.00 5.70
N ASP A 89 -83.06 -18.92 6.88
CA ASP A 89 -83.44 -19.71 8.05
C ASP A 89 -84.85 -19.37 8.54
N PHE A 90 -85.19 -18.07 8.64
CA PHE A 90 -86.54 -17.64 8.99
C PHE A 90 -87.60 -18.18 8.02
N ILE A 91 -87.35 -18.12 6.71
CA ILE A 91 -88.30 -18.60 5.70
C ILE A 91 -88.46 -20.12 5.77
N LEU A 92 -87.38 -20.85 6.03
CA LEU A 92 -87.43 -22.29 6.21
C LEU A 92 -88.17 -22.69 7.50
N VAL A 93 -87.94 -21.99 8.61
CA VAL A 93 -88.70 -22.18 9.86
C VAL A 93 -90.19 -21.90 9.65
N LEU A 94 -90.53 -20.82 8.95
CA LEU A 94 -91.91 -20.51 8.59
C LEU A 94 -92.53 -21.60 7.70
N SER A 95 -91.75 -22.14 6.75
CA SER A 95 -92.15 -23.26 5.92
C SER A 95 -92.43 -24.52 6.75
N ILE A 96 -91.63 -24.81 7.79
CA ILE A 96 -91.86 -25.92 8.73
C ILE A 96 -93.22 -25.75 9.42
N VAL A 97 -93.47 -24.58 10.01
CA VAL A 97 -94.72 -24.25 10.71
C VAL A 97 -95.93 -24.42 9.79
N VAL A 98 -95.88 -23.85 8.58
CA VAL A 98 -96.97 -23.90 7.60
C VAL A 98 -97.21 -25.31 7.04
N SER A 99 -96.17 -26.13 7.00
CA SER A 99 -96.27 -27.52 6.56
C SER A 99 -96.76 -28.49 7.65
N GLY A 100 -97.19 -27.99 8.82
CA GLY A 100 -97.66 -28.84 9.92
C GLY A 100 -96.55 -29.32 10.84
N GLY A 101 -95.48 -28.54 10.99
CA GLY A 101 -94.42 -28.77 11.96
C GLY A 101 -93.48 -29.91 11.58
N ILE A 102 -93.19 -30.79 12.54
CA ILE A 102 -92.14 -31.82 12.44
C ILE A 102 -92.59 -33.04 11.62
N VAL A 103 -93.90 -33.17 11.37
CA VAL A 103 -94.48 -34.27 10.59
C VAL A 103 -94.07 -34.19 9.11
N GLY A 104 -93.79 -32.99 8.59
CA GLY A 104 -93.37 -32.76 7.22
C GLY A 104 -91.85 -32.86 7.03
N ALA A 105 -91.42 -33.17 5.80
CA ALA A 105 -89.99 -33.22 5.46
C ALA A 105 -89.30 -31.85 5.48
N SER A 106 -90.06 -30.75 5.59
CA SER A 106 -89.53 -29.39 5.79
C SER A 106 -88.58 -29.31 6.99
N PHE A 107 -88.76 -30.15 8.02
CA PHE A 107 -87.87 -30.16 9.18
C PHE A 107 -86.39 -30.38 8.82
N PHE A 108 -86.12 -31.17 7.77
CA PHE A 108 -84.75 -31.45 7.31
C PHE A 108 -84.08 -30.22 6.67
N SER A 109 -84.82 -29.16 6.36
CA SER A 109 -84.23 -27.92 5.84
C SER A 109 -83.38 -27.19 6.88
N LEU A 110 -83.56 -27.45 8.18
CA LEU A 110 -82.70 -26.90 9.23
C LEU A 110 -81.25 -27.41 9.14
N ILE A 111 -81.06 -28.62 8.61
CA ILE A 111 -79.71 -29.16 8.34
C ILE A 111 -79.05 -28.37 7.21
N LEU A 112 -79.82 -28.02 6.17
CA LEU A 112 -79.33 -27.24 5.05
C LEU A 112 -78.82 -25.87 5.50
N THR A 113 -79.51 -25.20 6.44
CA THR A 113 -79.05 -23.88 6.93
C THR A 113 -77.78 -23.98 7.76
N VAL A 114 -77.60 -25.05 8.56
CA VAL A 114 -76.34 -25.31 9.28
C VAL A 114 -75.18 -25.57 8.31
N VAL A 115 -75.41 -26.31 7.22
CA VAL A 115 -74.39 -26.54 6.18
C VAL A 115 -74.01 -25.23 5.49
N ILE A 116 -74.99 -24.39 5.14
CA ILE A 116 -74.75 -23.08 4.54
C ILE A 116 -74.01 -22.15 5.52
N ALA A 117 -74.36 -22.20 6.82
CA ALA A 117 -73.67 -21.44 7.87
C ALA A 117 -72.20 -21.85 8.00
N GLY A 118 -71.91 -23.15 7.93
CA GLY A 118 -70.54 -23.65 7.97
C GLY A 118 -69.71 -23.19 6.78
N ALA A 119 -70.31 -23.18 5.59
CA ALA A 119 -69.65 -22.71 4.38
C ALA A 119 -69.39 -21.19 4.39
N LEU A 120 -70.33 -20.38 4.89
CA LEU A 120 -70.26 -18.92 4.80
C LEU A 120 -69.63 -18.24 6.02
N LEU A 121 -69.93 -18.71 7.22
CA LEU A 121 -69.55 -18.09 8.50
C LEU A 121 -68.52 -18.93 9.28
N GLY A 122 -68.11 -20.08 8.72
CA GLY A 122 -67.17 -21.01 9.34
C GLY A 122 -67.78 -21.81 10.50
N GLY A 123 -66.93 -22.61 11.17
CA GLY A 123 -67.38 -23.55 12.19
C GLY A 123 -68.12 -22.92 13.38
N ARG A 124 -67.75 -21.69 13.77
CA ARG A 124 -68.44 -20.95 14.84
C ARG A 124 -69.86 -20.55 14.43
N GLY A 125 -70.06 -20.16 13.17
CA GLY A 125 -71.38 -19.84 12.64
C GLY A 125 -72.28 -21.07 12.49
N ALA A 126 -71.73 -22.19 11.99
CA ALA A 126 -72.45 -23.47 11.95
C ALA A 126 -72.89 -23.93 13.34
N PHE A 127 -71.98 -23.85 14.32
CA PHE A 127 -72.30 -24.23 15.69
C PHE A 127 -73.41 -23.36 16.29
N ALA A 128 -73.29 -22.04 16.16
CA ALA A 128 -74.30 -21.11 16.65
C ALA A 128 -75.68 -21.37 16.02
N LEU A 129 -75.73 -21.55 14.70
CA LEU A 129 -76.99 -21.83 14.02
C LEU A 129 -77.54 -23.22 14.36
N SER A 130 -76.67 -24.23 14.54
CA SER A 130 -77.11 -25.55 14.99
C SER A 130 -77.78 -25.50 16.36
N VAL A 131 -77.25 -24.71 17.29
CA VAL A 131 -77.86 -24.50 18.61
C VAL A 131 -79.21 -23.79 18.46
N ILE A 132 -79.27 -22.71 17.67
CA ILE A 132 -80.52 -21.98 17.39
C ILE A 132 -81.58 -22.91 16.78
N ASN A 133 -81.22 -23.67 15.75
CA ASN A 133 -82.13 -24.59 15.07
C ASN A 133 -82.57 -25.76 15.95
N THR A 134 -81.72 -26.20 16.87
CA THR A 134 -82.10 -27.21 17.88
C THR A 134 -83.16 -26.64 18.82
N LEU A 135 -82.99 -25.40 19.28
CA LEU A 135 -83.97 -24.73 20.13
C LEU A 135 -85.28 -24.46 19.39
N ILE A 136 -85.21 -24.02 18.12
CA ILE A 136 -86.38 -23.83 17.26
C ILE A 136 -87.11 -25.16 17.04
N GLY A 137 -86.36 -26.22 16.72
CA GLY A 137 -86.91 -27.56 16.55
C GLY A 137 -87.60 -28.07 17.80
N LEU A 138 -86.99 -27.88 18.98
CA LEU A 138 -87.58 -28.23 20.27
C LEU A 138 -88.85 -27.42 20.56
N PHE A 139 -88.85 -26.12 20.23
CA PHE A 139 -90.02 -25.27 20.40
C PHE A 139 -91.19 -25.72 19.51
N ILE A 140 -90.92 -26.02 18.23
CA ILE A 140 -91.92 -26.54 17.30
C ILE A 140 -92.44 -27.91 17.78
N LEU A 141 -91.57 -28.76 18.33
CA LEU A 141 -91.95 -30.07 18.87
C LEU A 141 -92.93 -29.95 20.04
N LEU A 142 -92.61 -29.07 21.00
CA LEU A 142 -93.47 -28.84 22.17
C LEU A 142 -94.81 -28.20 21.79
N GLY A 143 -94.82 -27.37 20.74
CA GLY A 143 -96.01 -26.68 20.22
C GLY A 143 -96.77 -27.43 19.11
N GLN A 144 -96.38 -28.66 18.78
CA GLN A 144 -96.85 -29.37 17.57
C GLN A 144 -98.38 -29.48 17.47
N ASN A 145 -99.06 -29.70 18.60
CA ASN A 145 -100.52 -29.83 18.66
C ASN A 145 -101.28 -28.49 18.56
N SER A 146 -100.56 -27.37 18.63
CA SER A 146 -101.11 -26.01 18.56
C SER A 146 -100.85 -25.33 17.21
N LEU A 147 -100.20 -26.03 16.28
CA LEU A 147 -99.94 -25.52 14.93
C LEU A 147 -101.22 -25.52 14.08
N PRO A 148 -101.36 -24.56 13.14
CA PRO A 148 -102.48 -24.56 12.20
C PRO A 148 -102.47 -25.82 11.33
N GLU A 149 -103.65 -26.19 10.80
CA GLU A 149 -103.72 -27.27 9.83
C GLU A 149 -102.78 -26.99 8.64
N PRO A 150 -102.06 -28.01 8.17
CA PRO A 150 -101.03 -27.82 7.16
C PRO A 150 -101.67 -27.33 5.85
N LEU A 151 -101.18 -26.21 5.33
CA LEU A 151 -101.61 -25.65 4.04
C LEU A 151 -101.28 -26.57 2.86
N ILE A 152 -100.38 -27.54 3.06
CA ILE A 152 -99.98 -28.56 2.09
C ILE A 152 -100.33 -29.93 2.69
N PRO A 153 -101.19 -30.74 2.05
CA PRO A 153 -101.53 -32.07 2.54
C PRO A 153 -100.26 -32.92 2.75
N GLN A 154 -100.07 -33.37 4.00
CA GLN A 154 -98.98 -34.26 4.34
C GLN A 154 -99.38 -35.70 4.01
N ASN A 155 -98.83 -36.21 2.92
CA ASN A 155 -98.94 -37.61 2.53
C ASN A 155 -97.54 -38.16 2.22
N PRO A 156 -97.37 -39.50 2.10
CA PRO A 156 -96.06 -40.07 1.84
C PRO A 156 -95.38 -39.48 0.59
N ILE A 157 -96.13 -39.15 -0.46
CA ILE A 157 -95.59 -38.61 -1.71
C ILE A 157 -95.02 -37.20 -1.50
N THR A 158 -95.76 -36.29 -0.84
CA THR A 158 -95.32 -34.91 -0.57
C THR A 158 -94.16 -34.87 0.43
N PHE A 159 -94.15 -35.79 1.40
CA PHE A 159 -93.03 -35.98 2.33
C PHE A 159 -91.75 -36.41 1.60
N PHE A 160 -91.79 -37.53 0.86
CA PHE A 160 -90.59 -38.08 0.22
C PHE A 160 -90.07 -37.20 -0.92
N SER A 161 -90.95 -36.57 -1.71
CA SER A 161 -90.54 -35.61 -2.75
C SER A 161 -89.79 -34.41 -2.18
N SER A 162 -90.29 -33.82 -1.09
CA SER A 162 -89.61 -32.70 -0.42
C SER A 162 -88.28 -33.14 0.21
N LEU A 163 -88.23 -34.34 0.82
CA LEU A 163 -87.01 -34.90 1.38
C LEU A 163 -85.93 -35.10 0.32
N ILE A 164 -86.28 -35.64 -0.86
CA ILE A 164 -85.35 -35.83 -1.98
C ILE A 164 -84.76 -34.49 -2.42
N VAL A 165 -85.59 -33.43 -2.50
CA VAL A 165 -85.13 -32.09 -2.85
C VAL A 165 -84.13 -31.57 -1.81
N TYR A 166 -84.44 -31.67 -0.51
CA TYR A 166 -83.51 -31.24 0.54
C TYR A 166 -82.20 -32.03 0.53
N LEU A 167 -82.25 -33.35 0.36
CA LEU A 167 -81.06 -34.19 0.26
C LEU A 167 -80.21 -33.84 -0.96
N PHE A 168 -80.85 -33.55 -2.11
CA PHE A 168 -80.16 -33.09 -3.30
C PHE A 168 -79.44 -31.76 -3.07
N PHE A 169 -80.10 -30.79 -2.43
CA PHE A 169 -79.48 -29.50 -2.09
C PHE A 169 -78.31 -29.65 -1.12
N ILE A 170 -78.46 -30.48 -0.08
CA ILE A 170 -77.38 -30.77 0.88
C ILE A 170 -76.19 -31.41 0.16
N ALA A 171 -76.43 -32.42 -0.69
CA ALA A 171 -75.38 -33.09 -1.45
C ALA A 171 -74.67 -32.13 -2.43
N ALA A 172 -75.41 -31.27 -3.14
CA ALA A 172 -74.84 -30.28 -4.04
C ALA A 172 -73.96 -29.25 -3.31
N LEU A 173 -74.39 -28.79 -2.13
CA LEU A 173 -73.62 -27.86 -1.29
C LEU A 173 -72.35 -28.50 -0.74
N LEU A 174 -72.45 -29.74 -0.22
CA LEU A 174 -71.30 -30.50 0.24
C LEU A 174 -70.30 -30.75 -0.89
N GLN A 175 -70.78 -31.07 -2.09
CA GLN A 175 -69.92 -31.28 -3.26
C GLN A 175 -69.23 -29.97 -3.70
N ALA A 176 -69.95 -28.85 -3.69
CA ALA A 176 -69.35 -27.54 -3.99
C ALA A 176 -68.27 -27.15 -2.95
N SER A 177 -68.54 -27.41 -1.67
CA SER A 177 -67.57 -27.18 -0.59
C SER A 177 -66.34 -28.08 -0.75
N ALA A 178 -66.53 -29.38 -1.03
CA ALA A 178 -65.46 -30.34 -1.25
C ALA A 178 -64.56 -29.93 -2.41
N ARG A 179 -65.14 -29.55 -3.56
CA ARG A 179 -64.37 -29.05 -4.72
C ARG A 179 -63.55 -27.80 -4.40
N SER A 180 -64.10 -26.88 -3.61
CA SER A 180 -63.34 -25.68 -3.22
C SER A 180 -62.18 -26.01 -2.27
N PHE A 181 -62.36 -27.02 -1.42
CA PHE A 181 -61.32 -27.52 -0.53
C PHE A 181 -60.21 -28.26 -1.29
N ASP A 182 -60.57 -29.11 -2.26
CA ASP A 182 -59.59 -29.80 -3.11
C ASP A 182 -58.73 -28.79 -3.90
N ALA A 183 -59.36 -27.77 -4.50
CA ALA A 183 -58.65 -26.71 -5.19
C ALA A 183 -57.69 -25.92 -4.27
N LEU A 184 -58.07 -25.70 -3.01
CA LEU A 184 -57.20 -25.06 -2.01
C LEU A 184 -56.01 -25.95 -1.65
N LEU A 185 -56.25 -27.25 -1.47
CA LEU A 185 -55.17 -28.21 -1.17
C LEU A 185 -54.16 -28.29 -2.32
N ASP A 186 -54.63 -28.27 -3.57
CA ASP A 186 -53.76 -28.31 -4.75
C ASP A 186 -52.93 -27.02 -4.87
N ASN A 187 -53.53 -25.85 -4.66
CA ASN A 187 -52.80 -24.58 -4.63
C ASN A 187 -51.75 -24.57 -3.49
N LEU A 188 -52.09 -25.03 -2.29
CA LEU A 188 -51.15 -25.11 -1.17
C LEU A 188 -49.98 -26.05 -1.47
N ARG A 189 -50.24 -27.18 -2.13
CA ARG A 189 -49.18 -28.10 -2.56
C ARG A 189 -48.27 -27.45 -3.59
N ALA A 190 -48.83 -26.75 -4.57
CA ALA A 190 -48.07 -26.03 -5.59
C ALA A 190 -47.18 -24.93 -4.96
N THR A 191 -47.74 -24.08 -4.10
CA THR A 191 -46.98 -23.04 -3.39
C THR A 191 -45.89 -23.63 -2.49
N LYS A 192 -46.19 -24.74 -1.79
CA LYS A 192 -45.18 -25.43 -0.97
C LYS A 192 -44.02 -25.94 -1.83
N GLN A 193 -44.31 -26.51 -3.00
CA GLN A 193 -43.29 -26.98 -3.92
C GLN A 193 -42.44 -25.83 -4.44
N GLU A 194 -43.06 -24.74 -4.90
CA GLU A 194 -42.35 -23.53 -5.34
C GLU A 194 -41.43 -22.97 -4.24
N LEU A 195 -41.92 -22.94 -3.00
CA LEU A 195 -41.13 -22.50 -1.84
C LEU A 195 -39.95 -23.44 -1.58
N SER A 196 -40.15 -24.75 -1.75
CA SER A 196 -39.09 -25.75 -1.60
C SER A 196 -38.01 -25.57 -2.67
N ASP A 197 -38.41 -25.40 -3.93
CA ASP A 197 -37.48 -25.20 -5.05
C ASP A 197 -36.68 -23.90 -4.88
N LYS A 198 -37.35 -22.83 -4.44
CA LYS A 198 -36.70 -21.54 -4.13
C LYS A 198 -35.71 -21.65 -2.96
N ASN A 199 -36.06 -22.44 -1.94
CA ASN A 199 -35.16 -22.67 -0.81
C ASN A 199 -33.91 -23.47 -1.24
N GLU A 200 -34.06 -24.46 -2.12
CA GLU A 200 -32.92 -25.21 -2.67
C GLU A 200 -32.03 -24.31 -3.55
N GLU A 201 -32.61 -23.43 -4.36
CA GLU A 201 -31.88 -22.43 -5.15
C GLU A 201 -31.07 -21.47 -4.25
N LEU A 202 -31.69 -20.97 -3.17
CA LEU A 202 -31.01 -20.12 -2.18
C LEU A 202 -29.86 -20.85 -1.47
N GLN A 203 -30.06 -22.12 -1.12
CA GLN A 203 -28.99 -22.95 -0.52
C GLN A 203 -27.81 -23.14 -1.47
N LYS A 204 -28.07 -23.39 -2.77
CA LYS A 204 -27.00 -23.48 -3.77
C LYS A 204 -26.27 -22.15 -3.95
N PHE A 205 -27.00 -21.04 -4.01
CA PHE A 205 -26.41 -19.71 -4.14
C PHE A 205 -25.54 -19.33 -2.94
N THR A 206 -26.03 -19.59 -1.72
CA THR A 206 -25.28 -19.31 -0.48
C THR A 206 -24.01 -20.15 -0.39
N ALA A 207 -24.07 -21.46 -0.71
CA ALA A 207 -22.89 -22.32 -0.74
C ALA A 207 -21.84 -21.85 -1.77
N ALA A 208 -22.27 -21.48 -2.99
CA ALA A 208 -21.36 -20.96 -4.02
C ALA A 208 -20.72 -19.61 -3.61
N LEU A 209 -21.48 -18.77 -2.89
CA LEU A 209 -20.97 -17.51 -2.37
C LEU A 209 -19.91 -17.73 -1.30
N GLU A 210 -20.15 -18.66 -0.37
CA GLU A 210 -19.19 -19.03 0.68
C GLU A 210 -17.89 -19.58 0.09
N GLU A 211 -17.98 -20.45 -0.92
CA GLU A 211 -16.81 -20.97 -1.65
C GLU A 211 -16.02 -19.83 -2.31
N THR A 212 -16.71 -18.91 -2.99
CA THR A 212 -16.06 -17.76 -3.66
C THR A 212 -15.38 -16.84 -2.64
N ILE A 213 -16.04 -16.54 -1.52
CA ILE A 213 -15.47 -15.71 -0.45
C ILE A 213 -14.23 -16.38 0.15
N SER A 214 -14.29 -17.69 0.42
CA SER A 214 -13.16 -18.44 0.95
C SER A 214 -11.97 -18.47 -0.01
N ALA A 215 -12.23 -18.70 -1.31
CA ALA A 215 -11.20 -18.67 -2.34
C ALA A 215 -10.55 -17.29 -2.46
N ARG A 216 -11.35 -16.21 -2.45
CA ARG A 216 -10.83 -14.83 -2.49
C ARG A 216 -10.08 -14.43 -1.23
N ALA A 217 -10.52 -14.88 -0.06
CA ALA A 217 -9.81 -14.62 1.20
C ALA A 217 -8.41 -15.25 1.18
N THR A 218 -8.31 -16.50 0.69
CA THR A 218 -7.03 -17.19 0.54
C THR A 218 -6.12 -16.50 -0.49
N GLU A 219 -6.68 -16.06 -1.62
CA GLU A 219 -5.94 -15.30 -2.64
C GLU A 219 -5.41 -13.96 -2.08
N LEU A 220 -6.24 -13.23 -1.33
CA LEU A 220 -5.86 -11.96 -0.71
C LEU A 220 -4.73 -12.14 0.31
N ASP A 221 -4.80 -13.18 1.14
CA ASP A 221 -3.77 -13.47 2.13
C ASP A 221 -2.41 -13.78 1.47
N PHE A 222 -2.44 -14.57 0.40
CA PHE A 222 -1.25 -14.86 -0.41
C PHE A 222 -0.66 -13.59 -1.05
N VAL A 223 -1.50 -12.74 -1.65
CA VAL A 223 -1.06 -11.48 -2.27
C VAL A 223 -0.50 -10.50 -1.24
N ASN A 224 -1.15 -10.37 -0.08
CA ASN A 224 -0.69 -9.50 1.00
C ASN A 224 0.67 -9.96 1.54
N SER A 225 0.82 -11.25 1.84
CA SER A 225 2.09 -11.81 2.30
C SER A 225 3.24 -11.53 1.32
N ARG A 226 2.96 -11.62 0.01
CA ARG A 226 3.93 -11.28 -1.04
C ARG A 226 4.29 -9.79 -1.06
N ASN A 227 3.30 -8.91 -0.91
CA ASN A 227 3.53 -7.47 -0.86
C ASN A 227 4.33 -7.06 0.38
N GLU A 228 4.04 -7.63 1.55
CA GLU A 228 4.81 -7.38 2.78
C GLU A 228 6.27 -7.84 2.65
N ARG A 229 6.52 -8.99 2.02
CA ARG A 229 7.90 -9.45 1.77
C ARG A 229 8.64 -8.47 0.85
N ARG A 230 8.01 -7.98 -0.21
CA ARG A 230 8.60 -6.96 -1.10
C ARG A 230 8.84 -5.63 -0.39
N ALA A 231 7.89 -5.18 0.45
CA ALA A 231 8.04 -3.95 1.21
C ALA A 231 9.27 -4.02 2.14
N ARG A 232 9.45 -5.13 2.87
CA ARG A 232 10.65 -5.37 3.70
C ARG A 232 11.93 -5.37 2.89
N GLN A 233 11.94 -5.95 1.69
CA GLN A 233 13.10 -5.90 0.79
C GLN A 233 13.43 -4.46 0.35
N PHE A 234 12.43 -3.63 0.05
CA PHE A 234 12.64 -2.22 -0.29
C PHE A 234 13.15 -1.39 0.89
N GLU A 235 12.64 -1.63 2.09
CA GLU A 235 13.09 -0.96 3.31
C GLU A 235 14.57 -1.24 3.61
N ALA A 236 15.01 -2.49 3.38
CA ALA A 236 16.40 -2.88 3.50
C ALA A 236 17.32 -2.11 2.54
N ILE A 237 16.95 -2.07 1.25
CA ILE A 237 17.68 -1.33 0.23
C ILE A 237 17.76 0.16 0.62
N SER A 238 16.63 0.75 1.01
CA SER A 238 16.58 2.17 1.43
C SER A 238 17.48 2.46 2.63
N THR A 239 17.52 1.56 3.62
CA THR A 239 18.39 1.71 4.79
C THR A 239 19.86 1.62 4.40
N ILE A 240 20.24 0.65 3.57
CA ILE A 240 21.62 0.50 3.09
C ILE A 240 22.04 1.71 2.25
N SER A 241 21.19 2.22 1.35
CA SER A 241 21.46 3.44 0.58
C SER A 241 21.66 4.68 1.46
N ARG A 242 20.91 4.80 2.56
CA ARG A 242 21.05 5.92 3.51
C ARG A 242 22.37 5.85 4.28
N VAL A 243 22.73 4.66 4.79
CA VAL A 243 24.00 4.40 5.48
C VAL A 243 25.19 4.68 4.55
N THR A 244 25.08 4.23 3.31
CA THR A 244 26.04 4.49 2.23
C THR A 244 26.25 5.98 1.95
N SER A 245 25.18 6.78 1.99
CA SER A 245 25.26 8.21 1.65
C SER A 245 25.90 9.07 2.75
N GLN A 246 26.02 8.56 3.97
CA GLN A 246 26.50 9.32 5.13
C GLN A 246 27.94 9.02 5.53
N MET A 247 28.49 7.89 5.10
CA MET A 247 29.85 7.48 5.46
C MET A 247 30.85 7.81 4.34
N GLN A 248 31.89 8.54 4.72
CA GLN A 248 32.98 8.95 3.83
C GLN A 248 34.20 8.03 3.90
N ASN A 249 34.22 7.07 4.83
CA ASN A 249 35.36 6.19 5.10
C ASN A 249 35.01 4.74 4.78
N LEU A 250 35.79 4.12 3.88
CA LEU A 250 35.56 2.78 3.40
C LEU A 250 35.70 1.71 4.49
N ASP A 251 36.68 1.86 5.38
CA ASP A 251 36.97 0.95 6.49
C ASP A 251 35.83 0.89 7.50
N ALA A 252 35.09 1.99 7.68
CA ALA A 252 33.91 2.02 8.55
C ALA A 252 32.64 1.55 7.82
N LEU A 253 32.54 1.80 6.51
CA LEU A 253 31.36 1.56 5.71
C LEU A 253 31.15 0.09 5.37
N LEU A 254 32.18 -0.59 4.85
CA LEU A 254 32.06 -1.96 4.36
C LEU A 254 31.68 -2.97 5.46
N PRO A 255 32.25 -2.90 6.69
CA PRO A 255 31.81 -3.76 7.79
C PRO A 255 30.33 -3.57 8.15
N GLN A 256 29.83 -2.32 8.14
CA GLN A 256 28.41 -2.05 8.39
C GLN A 256 27.51 -2.64 7.31
N ILE A 257 27.91 -2.53 6.03
CA ILE A 257 27.18 -3.13 4.91
C ILE A 257 27.09 -4.65 5.07
N THR A 258 28.22 -5.34 5.33
CA THR A 258 28.22 -6.80 5.50
C THR A 258 27.34 -7.24 6.67
N LYS A 259 27.37 -6.49 7.79
CA LYS A 259 26.53 -6.74 8.95
C LYS A 259 25.04 -6.58 8.63
N LEU A 260 24.64 -5.47 7.99
CA LEU A 260 23.24 -5.21 7.63
C LEU A 260 22.69 -6.25 6.65
N ILE A 261 23.48 -6.65 5.64
CA ILE A 261 23.07 -7.69 4.69
C ILE A 261 22.87 -9.02 5.43
N SER A 262 23.78 -9.39 6.33
CA SER A 262 23.64 -10.62 7.12
C SER A 262 22.40 -10.58 8.02
N GLU A 263 22.18 -9.51 8.77
CA GLU A 263 21.04 -9.39 9.71
C GLU A 263 19.69 -9.40 8.98
N GLN A 264 19.59 -8.70 7.85
CA GLN A 264 18.33 -8.57 7.12
C GLN A 264 17.93 -9.85 6.37
N PHE A 265 18.91 -10.53 5.78
CA PHE A 265 18.65 -11.71 4.94
C PHE A 265 18.97 -13.04 5.66
N SER A 266 19.38 -12.98 6.93
CA SER A 266 19.74 -14.14 7.76
C SER A 266 20.86 -15.01 7.15
N PHE A 267 21.83 -14.37 6.50
CA PHE A 267 22.97 -15.08 5.93
C PHE A 267 24.04 -15.39 6.97
N TYR A 268 24.58 -16.60 6.87
CA TYR A 268 25.64 -17.11 7.74
C TYR A 268 26.91 -16.26 7.62
N HIS A 269 27.32 -15.99 6.39
CA HIS A 269 28.47 -15.17 6.08
C HIS A 269 28.17 -14.21 4.93
N VAL A 270 28.67 -12.98 5.06
CA VAL A 270 28.71 -11.98 4.01
C VAL A 270 30.11 -11.39 4.01
N GLY A 271 30.77 -11.42 2.86
CA GLY A 271 32.11 -10.90 2.63
C GLY A 271 32.12 -9.88 1.50
N ILE A 272 32.95 -8.85 1.60
CA ILE A 272 33.24 -7.94 0.49
C ILE A 272 34.71 -8.08 0.15
N PHE A 273 34.97 -8.48 -1.09
CA PHE A 273 36.30 -8.56 -1.66
C PHE A 273 36.52 -7.38 -2.60
N LEU A 274 37.70 -6.76 -2.55
CA LEU A 274 38.12 -5.76 -3.53
C LEU A 274 39.30 -6.30 -4.34
N LEU A 275 39.37 -5.94 -5.62
CA LEU A 275 40.51 -6.34 -6.45
C LEU A 275 41.76 -5.57 -6.05
N ASP A 276 42.92 -6.23 -6.12
CA ASP A 276 44.20 -5.57 -6.00
C ASP A 276 44.53 -4.73 -7.25
N ALA A 277 45.58 -3.89 -7.15
CA ALA A 277 45.92 -2.94 -8.21
C ALA A 277 46.23 -3.58 -9.57
N ASN A 278 46.65 -4.85 -9.57
CA ASN A 278 46.98 -5.60 -10.78
C ASN A 278 45.83 -6.51 -11.28
N SER A 279 44.70 -6.56 -10.56
CA SER A 279 43.61 -7.51 -10.83
C SER A 279 44.12 -8.96 -10.90
N GLU A 280 45.00 -9.35 -9.99
CA GLU A 280 45.46 -10.74 -9.83
C GLU A 280 44.74 -11.43 -8.68
N TYR A 281 44.40 -10.68 -7.63
CA TYR A 281 43.75 -11.21 -6.43
C TYR A 281 42.52 -10.40 -6.02
N ALA A 282 41.48 -11.11 -5.57
CA ALA A 282 40.38 -10.55 -4.80
C ALA A 282 40.72 -10.66 -3.31
N VAL A 283 40.86 -9.53 -2.62
CA VAL A 283 41.26 -9.44 -1.21
C VAL A 283 40.04 -9.16 -0.35
N LEU A 284 39.83 -9.93 0.72
CA LEU A 284 38.73 -9.71 1.67
C LEU A 284 38.98 -8.44 2.49
N ILE A 285 38.06 -7.47 2.42
CA ILE A 285 38.18 -6.17 3.10
C ILE A 285 37.14 -6.02 4.23
N ALA A 286 35.98 -6.66 4.11
CA ALA A 286 34.98 -6.69 5.17
C ALA A 286 34.25 -8.03 5.25
N ALA A 287 33.84 -8.41 6.46
CA ALA A 287 33.03 -9.59 6.70
C ALA A 287 32.25 -9.47 8.02
N ASN A 288 31.06 -10.08 8.10
CA ASN A 288 30.24 -10.06 9.33
C ASN A 288 30.61 -11.19 10.33
N SER A 289 30.90 -12.39 9.82
CA SER A 289 30.95 -13.62 10.62
C SER A 289 32.27 -13.78 11.38
N ALA A 290 32.30 -14.60 12.44
CA ALA A 290 33.53 -14.93 13.16
C ALA A 290 34.62 -15.56 12.27
N GLY A 291 34.24 -16.45 11.34
CA GLY A 291 35.16 -17.02 10.34
C GLY A 291 35.74 -15.95 9.42
N GLY A 292 34.88 -15.08 8.90
CA GLY A 292 35.26 -13.89 8.14
C GLY A 292 36.25 -12.97 8.87
N GLN A 293 36.06 -12.75 10.18
CA GLN A 293 36.98 -11.94 10.99
C GLN A 293 38.36 -12.59 11.12
N LYS A 294 38.47 -13.92 11.22
CA LYS A 294 39.76 -14.63 11.15
C LYS A 294 40.42 -14.48 9.78
N MET A 295 39.63 -14.56 8.71
CA MET A 295 40.11 -14.35 7.34
C MET A 295 40.64 -12.92 7.13
N LEU A 296 39.96 -11.90 7.67
CA LEU A 296 40.43 -10.51 7.65
C LEU A 296 41.77 -10.34 8.38
N ALA A 297 41.92 -10.94 9.55
CA ALA A 297 43.14 -10.85 10.35
C ALA A 297 44.38 -11.41 9.64
N ARG A 298 44.20 -12.33 8.68
CA ARG A 298 45.28 -12.91 7.85
C ARG A 298 45.35 -12.33 6.43
N SER A 299 44.61 -11.24 6.15
CA SER A 299 44.53 -10.61 4.82
C SER A 299 44.20 -11.62 3.71
N HIS A 300 43.15 -12.42 3.95
CA HIS A 300 42.74 -13.48 3.03
C HIS A 300 42.53 -12.95 1.61
N ARG A 301 43.10 -13.66 0.63
CA ARG A 301 43.06 -13.29 -0.78
C ARG A 301 42.84 -14.53 -1.63
N LEU A 302 42.06 -14.37 -2.69
CA LEU A 302 41.71 -15.41 -3.65
C LEU A 302 42.20 -15.01 -5.03
N LYS A 303 42.83 -15.94 -5.74
CA LYS A 303 43.32 -15.68 -7.09
C LYS A 303 42.14 -15.53 -8.06
N ILE A 304 42.17 -14.51 -8.90
CA ILE A 304 41.13 -14.29 -9.92
C ILE A 304 41.19 -15.41 -10.98
N GLY A 305 40.03 -15.88 -11.40
CA GLY A 305 39.86 -17.03 -12.30
C GLY A 305 39.06 -18.17 -11.66
N GLN A 306 39.19 -19.39 -12.18
CA GLN A 306 38.26 -20.49 -11.85
C GLN A 306 38.62 -21.29 -10.58
N THR A 307 39.46 -20.74 -9.70
CA THR A 307 39.93 -21.45 -8.49
C THR A 307 38.99 -21.29 -7.29
N SER A 308 38.08 -20.31 -7.32
CA SER A 308 37.05 -20.09 -6.30
C SER A 308 35.82 -19.43 -6.93
N ILE A 309 34.66 -19.51 -6.26
CA ILE A 309 33.43 -18.84 -6.72
C ILE A 309 33.64 -17.31 -6.78
N VAL A 310 34.20 -16.72 -5.72
CA VAL A 310 34.62 -15.30 -5.70
C VAL A 310 35.59 -14.97 -6.83
N GLY A 311 36.62 -15.80 -7.04
CA GLY A 311 37.61 -15.60 -8.11
C GLY A 311 37.00 -15.67 -9.52
N TYR A 312 36.00 -16.53 -9.72
CA TYR A 312 35.29 -16.68 -10.98
C TYR A 312 34.47 -15.43 -11.29
N VAL A 313 33.73 -14.93 -10.31
CA VAL A 313 32.92 -13.70 -10.45
C VAL A 313 33.83 -12.49 -10.67
N ALA A 314 34.95 -12.41 -9.94
CA ALA A 314 35.95 -11.38 -10.13
C ALA A 314 36.50 -11.33 -11.58
N GLY A 315 36.74 -12.50 -12.19
CA GLY A 315 37.32 -12.59 -13.54
C GLY A 315 36.31 -12.47 -14.68
N THR A 316 35.07 -12.89 -14.47
CA THR A 316 34.04 -12.90 -15.53
C THR A 316 33.08 -11.71 -15.46
N GLY A 317 32.93 -11.09 -14.29
CA GLY A 317 31.91 -10.06 -14.05
C GLY A 317 30.48 -10.58 -14.09
N LEU A 318 30.27 -11.91 -14.02
CA LEU A 318 28.95 -12.53 -14.04
C LEU A 318 28.61 -13.09 -12.65
N PRO A 319 27.37 -12.89 -12.15
CA PRO A 319 26.88 -13.54 -10.94
C PRO A 319 27.04 -15.06 -10.98
N ARG A 320 27.36 -15.68 -9.83
CA ARG A 320 27.40 -17.14 -9.69
C ARG A 320 26.72 -17.57 -8.38
N ILE A 321 25.92 -18.62 -8.47
CA ILE A 321 25.35 -19.32 -7.32
C ILE A 321 25.93 -20.73 -7.35
N ALA A 322 26.50 -21.16 -6.23
CA ALA A 322 27.10 -22.47 -6.04
C ALA A 322 26.35 -23.22 -4.94
N LEU A 323 26.21 -24.53 -5.12
CA LEU A 323 25.63 -25.45 -4.16
C LEU A 323 26.72 -26.39 -3.64
N ASP A 324 26.57 -26.86 -2.39
CA ASP A 324 27.48 -27.84 -1.76
C ASP A 324 27.46 -29.24 -2.39
N THR A 325 26.76 -29.40 -3.51
CA THR A 325 26.62 -30.64 -4.26
C THR A 325 26.96 -30.43 -5.74
N GLY A 326 27.46 -31.47 -6.40
CA GLY A 326 27.81 -31.42 -7.83
C GLY A 326 29.19 -30.81 -8.11
N ALA A 327 29.34 -30.14 -9.26
CA ALA A 327 30.64 -29.67 -9.74
C ALA A 327 31.26 -28.54 -8.89
N ASP A 328 30.43 -27.81 -8.12
CA ASP A 328 30.88 -26.70 -7.28
C ASP A 328 31.24 -27.11 -5.84
N ALA A 329 30.95 -28.37 -5.44
CA ALA A 329 31.24 -28.87 -4.09
C ALA A 329 32.73 -28.74 -3.71
N ILE A 330 33.63 -28.74 -4.70
CA ILE A 330 35.07 -28.57 -4.52
C ILE A 330 35.47 -27.19 -3.95
N TYR A 331 34.60 -26.18 -4.04
CA TYR A 331 34.87 -24.82 -3.58
C TYR A 331 34.46 -24.58 -2.12
N PHE A 332 33.79 -25.52 -1.47
CA PHE A 332 33.27 -25.40 -0.09
C PHE A 332 34.28 -25.84 0.99
N ASP A 333 35.54 -26.15 0.64
CA ASP A 333 36.59 -26.54 1.59
C ASP A 333 37.25 -25.29 2.23
N ASN A 334 36.48 -24.55 3.03
CA ASN A 334 36.99 -23.43 3.82
C ASN A 334 36.93 -23.75 5.33
N PRO A 335 38.06 -23.97 6.01
CA PRO A 335 38.08 -24.30 7.44
C PRO A 335 37.56 -23.17 8.35
N ASP A 336 37.54 -21.92 7.86
CA ASP A 336 36.97 -20.80 8.61
C ASP A 336 35.43 -20.70 8.49
N LEU A 337 34.84 -21.33 7.47
CA LEU A 337 33.40 -21.33 7.19
C LEU A 337 32.87 -22.76 6.94
N PRO A 338 33.00 -23.67 7.93
CA PRO A 338 32.73 -25.11 7.72
C PRO A 338 31.24 -25.44 7.52
N GLU A 339 30.34 -24.54 7.91
CA GLU A 339 28.89 -24.77 7.84
C GLU A 339 28.28 -24.28 6.52
N THR A 340 29.08 -23.78 5.58
CA THR A 340 28.56 -23.27 4.31
C THR A 340 28.02 -24.40 3.43
N ARG A 341 26.74 -24.29 3.05
CA ARG A 341 26.03 -25.25 2.20
C ARG A 341 25.53 -24.66 0.88
N SER A 342 25.51 -23.34 0.76
CA SER A 342 25.31 -22.65 -0.52
C SER A 342 26.02 -21.30 -0.48
N GLU A 343 26.48 -20.84 -1.65
CA GLU A 343 27.21 -19.58 -1.83
C GLU A 343 26.65 -18.81 -3.03
N MET A 344 26.54 -17.50 -2.91
CA MET A 344 26.25 -16.59 -4.01
C MET A 344 27.27 -15.47 -4.02
N ALA A 345 27.96 -15.35 -5.15
CA ALA A 345 28.89 -14.26 -5.42
C ALA A 345 28.34 -13.32 -6.50
N LEU A 346 28.39 -12.02 -6.22
CA LEU A 346 27.91 -10.96 -7.09
C LEU A 346 29.04 -9.98 -7.39
N PRO A 347 29.21 -9.57 -8.66
CA PRO A 347 30.24 -8.60 -9.02
C PRO A 347 29.86 -7.21 -8.48
N LEU A 348 30.84 -6.48 -7.98
CA LEU A 348 30.71 -5.06 -7.70
C LEU A 348 31.22 -4.31 -8.94
N LEU A 349 30.30 -3.68 -9.67
CA LEU A 349 30.58 -3.09 -10.97
C LEU A 349 30.66 -1.56 -10.89
N ARG A 350 31.73 -0.98 -11.43
CA ARG A 350 31.86 0.46 -11.68
C ARG A 350 31.27 0.80 -13.06
N LYS A 351 31.01 2.11 -13.30
CA LYS A 351 30.71 2.65 -14.64
C LYS A 351 31.63 2.04 -15.70
N GLY A 352 31.03 1.51 -16.77
CA GLY A 352 31.76 0.84 -17.86
C GLY A 352 31.85 -0.69 -17.73
N SER A 353 31.18 -1.31 -16.74
CA SER A 353 31.20 -2.76 -16.49
C SER A 353 32.56 -3.29 -16.00
N GLU A 354 33.36 -2.43 -15.39
CA GLU A 354 34.61 -2.81 -14.73
C GLU A 354 34.29 -3.44 -13.37
N VAL A 355 34.83 -4.63 -13.11
CA VAL A 355 34.70 -5.29 -11.80
C VAL A 355 35.70 -4.66 -10.83
N ILE A 356 35.20 -4.07 -9.74
CA ILE A 356 36.03 -3.48 -8.69
C ILE A 356 36.14 -4.36 -7.44
N GLY A 357 35.31 -5.40 -7.38
CA GLY A 357 35.23 -6.32 -6.26
C GLY A 357 34.11 -7.34 -6.41
N VAL A 358 33.88 -8.11 -5.35
CA VAL A 358 32.84 -9.14 -5.27
C VAL A 358 32.16 -9.08 -3.91
N LEU A 359 30.83 -9.10 -3.91
CA LEU A 359 30.00 -9.35 -2.74
C LEU A 359 29.75 -10.85 -2.66
N ASP A 360 30.22 -11.47 -1.59
CA ASP A 360 30.04 -12.88 -1.29
C ASP A 360 28.99 -13.04 -0.19
N ALA A 361 28.04 -13.96 -0.38
CA ALA A 361 27.01 -14.31 0.59
C ALA A 361 26.88 -15.83 0.68
N GLN A 362 26.90 -16.37 1.89
CA GLN A 362 26.90 -17.81 2.16
C GLN A 362 25.82 -18.16 3.19
N SER A 363 25.23 -19.35 3.02
CA SER A 363 24.18 -19.88 3.88
C SER A 363 24.53 -21.28 4.40
N THR A 364 24.03 -21.62 5.59
CA THR A 364 24.07 -22.98 6.14
C THR A 364 22.97 -23.87 5.58
N GLU A 365 22.00 -23.32 4.84
CA GLU A 365 20.97 -24.08 4.14
C GLU A 365 21.43 -24.40 2.70
N PRO A 366 21.22 -25.63 2.21
CA PRO A 366 21.42 -25.94 0.80
C PRO A 366 20.35 -25.22 -0.03
N ASP A 367 20.73 -24.72 -1.22
CA ASP A 367 19.82 -24.03 -2.15
C ASP A 367 19.07 -22.82 -1.53
N ALA A 368 19.75 -22.06 -0.67
CA ALA A 368 19.15 -20.92 0.04
C ALA A 368 18.80 -19.73 -0.86
N PHE A 369 19.42 -19.61 -2.04
CA PHE A 369 19.33 -18.43 -2.90
C PHE A 369 18.31 -18.62 -4.04
N LYS A 370 17.09 -18.13 -3.83
CA LYS A 370 16.06 -18.15 -4.89
C LYS A 370 16.29 -17.01 -5.90
N GLN A 371 15.77 -17.18 -7.12
CA GLN A 371 15.95 -16.21 -8.20
C GLN A 371 15.47 -14.77 -7.85
N GLU A 372 14.48 -14.65 -6.96
CA GLU A 372 14.04 -13.35 -6.43
C GLU A 372 15.07 -12.70 -5.51
N ASP A 373 15.71 -13.48 -4.63
CA ASP A 373 16.71 -13.00 -3.69
C ASP A 373 17.99 -12.57 -4.44
N VAL A 374 18.34 -13.28 -5.52
CA VAL A 374 19.44 -12.93 -6.43
C VAL A 374 19.24 -11.55 -7.03
N ARG A 375 18.03 -11.20 -7.48
CA ARG A 375 17.74 -9.87 -8.05
C ARG A 375 17.84 -8.77 -7.01
N THR A 376 17.33 -9.02 -5.80
CA THR A 376 17.43 -8.08 -4.68
C THR A 376 18.88 -7.85 -4.30
N LEU A 377 19.67 -8.91 -4.19
CA LEU A 377 21.07 -8.82 -3.80
C LEU A 377 21.95 -8.24 -4.90
N ALA A 378 21.65 -8.50 -6.18
CA ALA A 378 22.33 -7.83 -7.30
C ALA A 378 22.11 -6.32 -7.24
N THR A 379 20.89 -5.88 -6.95
CA THR A 379 20.59 -4.45 -6.75
C THR A 379 21.38 -3.88 -5.57
N LEU A 380 21.53 -4.65 -4.48
CA LEU A 380 22.36 -4.25 -3.35
C LEU A 380 23.85 -4.18 -3.73
N ALA A 381 24.37 -5.15 -4.46
CA ALA A 381 25.74 -5.15 -4.96
C ALA A 381 26.03 -3.90 -5.81
N ASP A 382 25.10 -3.48 -6.67
CA ASP A 382 25.21 -2.23 -7.43
C ASP A 382 25.30 -1.01 -6.50
N GLN A 383 24.48 -0.95 -5.45
CA GLN A 383 24.54 0.15 -4.47
C GLN A 383 25.86 0.15 -3.69
N VAL A 384 26.37 -1.04 -3.32
CA VAL A 384 27.66 -1.20 -2.64
C VAL A 384 28.81 -0.76 -3.56
N ALA A 385 28.76 -1.08 -4.84
CA ALA A 385 29.76 -0.64 -5.81
C ALA A 385 29.80 0.89 -5.93
N ILE A 386 28.62 1.54 -5.99
CA ILE A 386 28.50 3.00 -5.97
C ILE A 386 29.05 3.59 -4.66
N ALA A 387 28.78 2.95 -3.52
CA ALA A 387 29.28 3.33 -2.21
C ALA A 387 30.81 3.39 -2.17
N ILE A 388 31.44 2.30 -2.62
CA ILE A 388 32.89 2.15 -2.69
C ILE A 388 33.49 3.23 -3.59
N GLU A 389 32.85 3.50 -4.72
CA GLU A 389 33.32 4.51 -5.65
C GLU A 389 33.29 5.91 -5.06
N ASN A 390 32.19 6.27 -4.39
CA ASN A 390 32.06 7.58 -3.76
C ASN A 390 33.10 7.77 -2.64
N ALA A 391 33.34 6.74 -1.82
CA ALA A 391 34.36 6.78 -0.78
C ALA A 391 35.77 6.94 -1.36
N ARG A 392 36.12 6.15 -2.39
CA ARG A 392 37.42 6.24 -3.08
C ARG A 392 37.64 7.61 -3.73
N LEU A 393 36.62 8.16 -4.41
CA LEU A 393 36.70 9.49 -5.02
C LEU A 393 36.93 10.57 -3.97
N PHE A 394 36.30 10.43 -2.80
CA PHE A 394 36.46 11.38 -1.70
C PHE A 394 37.86 11.30 -1.07
N GLU A 395 38.37 10.09 -0.81
CA GLU A 395 39.74 9.89 -0.33
C GLU A 395 40.78 10.45 -1.30
N GLU A 396 40.59 10.24 -2.60
CA GLU A 396 41.43 10.80 -3.66
C GLU A 396 41.43 12.33 -3.64
N GLN A 397 40.25 12.95 -3.54
CA GLN A 397 40.12 14.41 -3.42
C GLN A 397 40.86 14.96 -2.20
N GLN A 398 40.75 14.28 -1.05
CA GLN A 398 41.49 14.68 0.15
C GLN A 398 43.00 14.54 -0.03
N ARG A 399 43.48 13.46 -0.64
CA ARG A 399 44.90 13.25 -0.92
C ARG A 399 45.44 14.36 -1.81
N VAL A 400 44.76 14.63 -2.93
CA VAL A 400 45.13 15.69 -3.87
C VAL A 400 45.15 17.06 -3.19
N LEU A 401 44.17 17.35 -2.32
CA LEU A 401 44.13 18.60 -1.58
C LEU A 401 45.32 18.75 -0.62
N LEU A 402 45.65 17.69 0.12
CA LEU A 402 46.79 17.68 1.06
C LEU A 402 48.14 17.81 0.33
N GLU A 403 48.29 17.13 -0.82
CA GLU A 403 49.48 17.25 -1.68
C GLU A 403 49.62 18.68 -2.23
N ALA A 404 48.53 19.27 -2.70
CA ALA A 404 48.51 20.66 -3.18
C ALA A 404 48.87 21.66 -2.07
N GLN A 405 48.32 21.49 -0.87
CA GLN A 405 48.65 22.33 0.29
C GLN A 405 50.13 22.21 0.67
N THR A 406 50.66 20.98 0.73
CA THR A 406 52.06 20.72 1.08
C THR A 406 53.02 21.33 0.05
N THR A 407 52.70 21.20 -1.23
CA THR A 407 53.47 21.77 -2.34
C THR A 407 53.47 23.29 -2.25
N TYR A 408 52.29 23.91 -2.11
CA TYR A 408 52.16 25.36 -1.95
C TYR A 408 52.96 25.89 -0.76
N SER A 409 52.87 25.21 0.39
CA SER A 409 53.62 25.57 1.59
C SER A 409 55.14 25.53 1.41
N ARG A 410 55.63 24.53 0.66
CA ARG A 410 57.05 24.40 0.31
C ARG A 410 57.48 25.56 -0.60
N ASP A 411 56.74 25.80 -1.68
CA ASP A 411 57.04 26.84 -2.66
C ASP A 411 57.07 28.23 -2.03
N LEU A 412 56.11 28.51 -1.14
CA LEU A 412 56.07 29.77 -0.40
C LEU A 412 57.33 29.95 0.46
N ARG A 413 57.71 28.93 1.24
CA ARG A 413 58.91 28.99 2.11
C ARG A 413 60.18 29.17 1.28
N GLU A 414 60.33 28.44 0.19
CA GLU A 414 61.48 28.56 -0.71
C GLU A 414 61.55 29.94 -1.37
N GLY A 415 60.42 30.46 -1.85
CA GLY A 415 60.32 31.80 -2.44
C GLY A 415 60.79 32.89 -1.48
N TRP A 416 60.35 32.83 -0.22
CA TRP A 416 60.78 33.76 0.84
C TRP A 416 62.27 33.60 1.22
N LEU A 417 62.79 32.38 1.28
CA LEU A 417 64.22 32.13 1.50
C LEU A 417 65.10 32.63 0.33
N ARG A 418 64.66 32.46 -0.91
CA ARG A 418 65.36 32.97 -2.10
C ARG A 418 65.43 34.50 -2.09
N LEU A 419 64.34 35.18 -1.75
CA LEU A 419 64.30 36.64 -1.67
C LEU A 419 65.25 37.17 -0.59
N THR A 420 65.17 36.62 0.63
CA THR A 420 65.99 37.07 1.77
C THR A 420 67.49 36.85 1.52
N ARG A 421 67.87 35.71 0.90
CA ARG A 421 69.26 35.46 0.48
C ARG A 421 69.74 36.43 -0.60
N ALA A 422 68.91 36.68 -1.61
CA ALA A 422 69.27 37.55 -2.73
C ALA A 422 69.45 39.01 -2.29
N LYS A 423 68.55 39.53 -1.45
CA LYS A 423 68.59 40.93 -1.00
C LYS A 423 69.50 41.15 0.21
N LYS A 424 69.94 40.10 0.91
CA LYS A 424 70.66 40.17 2.20
C LYS A 424 69.92 41.02 3.25
N VAL A 425 68.59 41.10 3.14
CA VAL A 425 67.71 41.83 4.04
C VAL A 425 66.61 40.88 4.51
N ILE A 426 66.42 40.79 5.82
CA ILE A 426 65.44 39.91 6.46
C ILE A 426 64.31 40.68 7.16
N GLY A 427 64.39 42.02 7.22
CA GLY A 427 63.35 42.86 7.80
C GLY A 427 63.74 44.34 7.92
N ILE A 428 62.86 45.12 8.53
CA ILE A 428 63.07 46.53 8.84
C ILE A 428 62.78 46.72 10.33
N GLN A 429 63.67 47.42 11.03
CA GLN A 429 63.44 47.85 12.40
C GLN A 429 63.35 49.36 12.46
N ARG A 430 62.36 49.87 13.19
CA ARG A 430 62.26 51.29 13.52
C ARG A 430 62.49 51.48 15.01
N ARG A 431 63.41 52.37 15.38
CA ARG A 431 63.63 52.82 16.76
C ARG A 431 63.55 54.35 16.77
N ASN A 432 62.62 54.91 17.53
CA ASN A 432 62.26 56.33 17.50
C ASN A 432 61.87 56.80 16.06
N LEU A 433 62.55 57.81 15.52
CA LEU A 433 62.31 58.36 14.18
C LEU A 433 63.24 57.79 13.09
N LYS A 434 64.10 56.80 13.41
CA LYS A 434 65.03 56.20 12.44
C LYS A 434 64.64 54.76 12.10
N SER A 435 64.66 54.44 10.81
CA SER A 435 64.44 53.08 10.27
C SER A 435 65.76 52.50 9.76
N ALA A 436 66.02 51.23 10.05
CA ALA A 436 67.20 50.50 9.60
C ALA A 436 66.81 49.14 9.01
N LEU A 437 67.54 48.71 7.98
CA LEU A 437 67.39 47.37 7.40
C LEU A 437 68.07 46.34 8.29
N LEU A 438 67.40 45.22 8.52
CA LEU A 438 67.93 44.09 9.25
C LEU A 438 68.55 43.11 8.26
N SER A 439 69.84 42.79 8.44
CA SER A 439 70.56 41.80 7.63
C SER A 439 70.83 40.50 8.41
N GLU A 440 70.71 40.54 9.74
CA GLU A 440 70.89 39.40 10.65
C GLU A 440 69.70 39.28 11.62
N GLY A 441 69.46 38.05 12.08
CA GLY A 441 68.35 37.72 12.97
C GLY A 441 68.44 38.45 14.30
N VAL A 442 67.42 39.24 14.62
CA VAL A 442 67.26 39.89 15.93
C VAL A 442 66.47 38.95 16.84
N ASP A 443 66.89 38.81 18.09
CA ASP A 443 66.07 38.13 19.10
C ASP A 443 64.84 39.00 19.42
N LEU A 444 63.68 38.51 19.02
CA LEU A 444 62.41 39.20 19.15
C LEU A 444 61.56 38.49 20.21
N PRO A 445 61.26 39.13 21.35
CA PRO A 445 60.48 38.47 22.40
C PRO A 445 59.09 38.06 21.87
N GLY A 446 58.68 36.83 22.19
CA GLY A 446 57.40 36.28 21.72
C GLY A 446 57.39 35.78 20.27
N ARG A 447 58.53 35.85 19.56
CA ARG A 447 58.67 35.35 18.19
C ARG A 447 58.33 33.87 18.08
N ASN A 448 58.92 33.05 18.93
CA ASN A 448 58.77 31.60 18.83
C ASN A 448 57.33 31.18 19.12
N GLU A 449 56.70 31.82 20.10
CA GLU A 449 55.31 31.60 20.47
C GLU A 449 54.36 32.02 19.34
N ALA A 450 54.51 33.21 18.76
CA ALA A 450 53.69 33.68 17.64
C ALA A 450 53.89 32.86 16.36
N MET A 451 55.13 32.42 16.06
CA MET A 451 55.43 31.56 14.90
C MET A 451 54.80 30.18 15.03
N ARG A 452 54.76 29.62 16.24
CA ARG A 452 54.21 28.28 16.50
C ARG A 452 52.69 28.31 16.60
N SER A 453 52.13 29.30 17.29
CA SER A 453 50.68 29.39 17.52
C SER A 453 49.92 29.93 16.31
N GLY A 454 50.58 30.74 15.47
CA GLY A 454 49.93 31.48 14.40
C GLY A 454 48.91 32.50 14.91
N ARG A 455 48.99 32.89 16.19
CA ARG A 455 48.12 33.88 16.85
C ARG A 455 48.96 35.03 17.44
N PRO A 456 48.36 36.23 17.64
CA PRO A 456 48.99 37.30 18.38
C PRO A 456 49.48 36.84 19.75
N TYR A 457 50.70 37.23 20.12
CA TYR A 457 51.27 36.94 21.44
C TYR A 457 51.64 38.24 22.14
N THR A 458 51.18 38.41 23.37
CA THR A 458 51.47 39.59 24.20
C THR A 458 52.26 39.20 25.46
N ARG A 459 53.22 40.04 25.85
CA ARG A 459 54.01 39.87 27.09
C ARG A 459 54.42 41.24 27.65
N VAL A 460 54.43 41.37 28.96
CA VAL A 460 55.02 42.52 29.67
C VAL A 460 56.44 42.16 30.07
N GLU A 461 57.44 42.95 29.66
CA GLU A 461 58.84 42.76 30.07
C GLU A 461 59.10 43.29 31.48
N GLN A 462 60.21 42.84 32.10
CA GLN A 462 60.61 43.24 33.45
C GLN A 462 60.87 44.74 33.58
N ASP A 463 61.17 45.42 32.48
CA ASP A 463 61.32 46.87 32.43
C ASP A 463 59.96 47.61 32.39
N GLY A 464 58.83 46.90 32.32
CA GLY A 464 57.48 47.45 32.23
C GLY A 464 57.02 47.76 30.80
N SER A 465 57.81 47.45 29.77
CA SER A 465 57.40 47.60 28.38
C SER A 465 56.44 46.47 27.95
N HIS A 466 55.50 46.79 27.06
CA HIS A 466 54.56 45.82 26.51
C HIS A 466 54.99 45.41 25.10
N ILE A 467 55.04 44.10 24.87
CA ILE A 467 55.41 43.51 23.59
C ILE A 467 54.19 42.84 22.99
N LEU A 468 53.98 43.11 21.71
CA LEU A 468 53.01 42.44 20.87
C LEU A 468 53.74 41.84 19.66
N ALA A 469 53.72 40.53 19.55
CA ALA A 469 54.20 39.79 18.40
C ALA A 469 53.01 39.33 17.55
N LEU A 470 52.90 39.90 16.35
CA LEU A 470 51.86 39.57 15.37
C LEU A 470 52.46 38.69 14.27
N PRO A 471 51.92 37.49 14.02
CA PRO A 471 52.37 36.64 12.93
C PRO A 471 51.96 37.24 11.59
N ILE A 472 52.91 37.33 10.64
CA ILE A 472 52.63 37.69 9.26
C ILE A 472 52.25 36.39 8.54
N LYS A 473 50.94 36.19 8.33
CA LYS A 473 50.39 34.98 7.73
C LYS A 473 50.03 35.18 6.27
N MET A 474 50.35 34.18 5.46
CA MET A 474 49.84 34.03 4.11
C MET A 474 49.02 32.76 4.08
N ARG A 475 47.70 32.91 4.09
CA ARG A 475 46.77 31.80 4.39
C ARG A 475 47.12 31.20 5.75
N ASP A 476 47.44 29.91 5.82
CA ASP A 476 47.78 29.23 7.07
C ASP A 476 49.27 29.19 7.41
N GLN A 477 50.12 29.83 6.61
CA GLN A 477 51.57 29.78 6.81
C GLN A 477 52.13 31.10 7.36
N VAL A 478 52.80 31.02 8.51
CA VAL A 478 53.53 32.17 9.09
C VAL A 478 54.88 32.30 8.39
N VAL A 479 55.09 33.41 7.70
CA VAL A 479 56.33 33.70 6.95
C VAL A 479 57.21 34.75 7.61
N GLY A 480 56.65 35.51 8.57
CA GLY A 480 57.36 36.55 9.28
C GLY A 480 56.63 36.99 10.54
N ILE A 481 57.19 37.97 11.24
CA ILE A 481 56.62 38.52 12.47
C ILE A 481 56.74 40.03 12.45
N LEU A 482 55.67 40.71 12.82
CA LEU A 482 55.69 42.09 13.22
C LEU A 482 55.77 42.16 14.75
N ASN A 483 56.84 42.74 15.28
CA ASN A 483 57.00 42.94 16.71
C ASN A 483 56.83 44.42 17.05
N ILE A 484 55.92 44.72 17.97
CA ILE A 484 55.61 46.08 18.44
C ILE A 484 55.95 46.14 19.93
N ARG A 485 56.79 47.10 20.30
CA ARG A 485 57.15 47.40 21.69
C ARG A 485 56.64 48.79 22.08
N THR A 486 55.96 48.90 23.21
CA THR A 486 55.38 50.16 23.70
C THR A 486 55.76 50.44 25.16
N ASP A 487 55.71 51.71 25.56
CA ASP A 487 56.14 52.20 26.88
C ASP A 487 55.21 51.76 28.03
N LYS A 488 55.67 52.00 29.27
CA LYS A 488 55.01 51.59 30.52
C LYS A 488 53.62 52.25 30.64
N ASN A 489 52.56 51.43 30.66
CA ASN A 489 51.11 51.71 30.81
C ASN A 489 50.19 51.37 29.62
N ARG A 490 50.67 50.79 28.51
CA ARG A 490 49.78 50.40 27.41
C ARG A 490 49.38 48.93 27.45
N THR A 491 48.09 48.63 27.61
CA THR A 491 47.52 47.29 27.43
C THR A 491 46.86 47.16 26.07
N TRP A 492 47.01 46.01 25.40
CA TRP A 492 46.33 45.69 24.15
C TRP A 492 44.96 45.08 24.45
N GLY A 493 43.88 45.73 24.02
CA GLY A 493 42.54 45.16 24.07
C GLY A 493 42.25 44.29 22.83
N ASP A 494 41.22 43.43 22.91
CA ASP A 494 40.86 42.51 21.83
C ASP A 494 40.53 43.26 20.51
N ASP A 495 39.77 44.37 20.59
CA ASP A 495 39.43 45.20 19.41
C ASP A 495 40.68 45.78 18.72
N GLU A 496 41.68 46.21 19.50
CA GLU A 496 42.94 46.72 18.94
C GLU A 496 43.76 45.60 18.28
N LEU A 497 43.76 44.39 18.89
CA LEU A 497 44.43 43.22 18.35
C LEU A 497 43.80 42.78 17.02
N ASP A 498 42.48 42.84 16.89
CA ASP A 498 41.77 42.51 15.66
C ASP A 498 42.12 43.50 14.54
N ILE A 499 42.12 44.81 14.83
CA ILE A 499 42.50 45.85 13.86
C ILE A 499 43.96 45.64 13.41
N LEU A 500 44.88 45.45 14.36
CA LEU A 500 46.29 45.24 14.05
C LEU A 500 46.52 43.96 13.26
N SER A 501 45.81 42.88 13.60
CA SER A 501 45.85 41.63 12.86
C SER A 501 45.35 41.82 11.42
N ALA A 502 44.25 42.52 11.21
CA ALA A 502 43.73 42.83 9.87
C ALA A 502 44.71 43.69 9.04
N ILE A 503 45.39 44.66 9.67
CA ILE A 503 46.44 45.44 9.01
C ILE A 503 47.61 44.55 8.60
N VAL A 504 48.05 43.66 9.49
CA VAL A 504 49.15 42.73 9.22
C VAL A 504 48.79 41.75 8.11
N GLU A 505 47.56 41.22 8.08
CA GLU A 505 47.07 40.35 7.01
C GLU A 505 47.07 41.08 5.65
N ARG A 506 46.57 42.31 5.61
CA ARG A 506 46.59 43.11 4.38
C ARG A 506 48.01 43.47 3.94
N ALA A 507 48.90 43.75 4.89
CA ALA A 507 50.32 43.98 4.62
C ALA A 507 51.00 42.71 4.08
N ALA A 508 50.68 41.54 4.65
CA ALA A 508 51.20 40.25 4.19
C ALA A 508 50.85 39.99 2.73
N LEU A 509 49.59 40.20 2.33
CA LEU A 509 49.16 40.05 0.93
C LEU A 509 49.92 40.98 -0.02
N ASN A 510 50.10 42.25 0.36
CA ASN A 510 50.83 43.21 -0.47
C ASN A 510 52.32 42.87 -0.58
N ILE A 511 52.91 42.40 0.53
CA ILE A 511 54.30 41.96 0.59
C ILE A 511 54.51 40.72 -0.29
N GLU A 512 53.55 39.79 -0.34
CA GLU A 512 53.60 38.64 -1.26
C GLU A 512 53.49 39.07 -2.72
N ASN A 513 52.55 39.95 -3.05
CA ASN A 513 52.40 40.48 -4.40
C ASN A 513 53.68 41.17 -4.86
N ALA A 514 54.31 41.98 -3.98
CA ALA A 514 55.58 42.62 -4.28
C ALA A 514 56.71 41.59 -4.49
N ARG A 515 56.77 40.52 -3.69
CA ARG A 515 57.72 39.43 -3.87
C ARG A 515 57.54 38.72 -5.22
N LEU A 516 56.30 38.42 -5.60
CA LEU A 516 55.98 37.75 -6.87
C LEU A 516 56.33 38.62 -8.09
N ILE A 517 56.03 39.91 -8.03
CA ILE A 517 56.40 40.87 -9.08
C ILE A 517 57.93 40.93 -9.23
N GLU A 518 58.65 40.99 -8.10
CA GLU A 518 60.12 41.00 -8.11
C GLU A 518 60.71 39.71 -8.71
N GLU A 519 60.15 38.55 -8.33
CA GLU A 519 60.58 37.26 -8.87
C GLU A 519 60.35 37.17 -10.38
N SER A 520 59.16 37.59 -10.85
CA SER A 520 58.83 37.67 -12.27
C SER A 520 59.77 38.61 -13.03
N ARG A 521 60.04 39.80 -12.48
CA ARG A 521 60.97 40.77 -13.08
C ARG A 521 62.37 40.20 -13.23
N ARG A 522 62.88 39.54 -12.18
CA ARG A 522 64.21 38.93 -12.20
C ARG A 522 64.31 37.79 -13.23
N LEU A 523 63.25 36.99 -13.37
CA LEU A 523 63.17 35.97 -14.42
C LEU A 523 63.21 36.60 -15.81
N ALA A 524 62.43 37.64 -16.05
CA ALA A 524 62.41 38.36 -17.32
C ALA A 524 63.77 39.04 -17.64
N GLU A 525 64.44 39.61 -16.64
CA GLU A 525 65.79 40.18 -16.79
C GLU A 525 66.81 39.10 -17.17
N ARG A 526 66.72 37.91 -16.54
CA ARG A 526 67.57 36.76 -16.86
C ARG A 526 67.34 36.24 -18.28
N GLU A 527 66.08 36.05 -18.67
CA GLU A 527 65.73 35.59 -20.01
C GLU A 527 66.17 36.59 -21.08
N ARG A 528 65.97 37.89 -20.85
CA ARG A 528 66.46 38.94 -21.74
C ARG A 528 67.97 38.87 -21.90
N ALA A 529 68.72 38.76 -20.81
CA ALA A 529 70.18 38.65 -20.85
C ALA A 529 70.63 37.41 -21.64
N ILE A 530 69.99 36.25 -21.43
CA ILE A 530 70.30 35.02 -22.19
C ILE A 530 70.00 35.21 -23.68
N GLY A 531 68.85 35.81 -24.02
CA GLY A 531 68.46 36.07 -25.40
C GLY A 531 69.41 37.04 -26.12
N GLU A 532 69.82 38.13 -25.45
CA GLU A 532 70.78 39.09 -25.99
C GLU A 532 72.16 38.46 -26.24
N ILE A 533 72.68 37.69 -25.27
CA ILE A 533 73.95 36.97 -25.42
C ILE A 533 73.85 35.95 -26.56
N SER A 534 72.79 35.14 -26.60
CA SER A 534 72.59 34.12 -27.64
C SER A 534 72.47 34.74 -29.03
N SER A 535 71.74 35.86 -29.16
CA SER A 535 71.61 36.61 -30.41
C SER A 535 72.99 37.08 -30.90
N LYS A 536 73.79 37.74 -30.06
CA LYS A 536 75.15 38.18 -30.42
C LYS A 536 76.06 37.01 -30.82
N ILE A 537 75.98 35.88 -30.12
CA ILE A 537 76.72 34.67 -30.47
C ILE A 537 76.27 34.16 -31.85
N SER A 538 74.96 34.12 -32.12
CA SER A 538 74.40 33.63 -33.38
C SER A 538 74.64 34.53 -34.61
N THR A 539 75.01 35.81 -34.40
CA THR A 539 75.38 36.71 -35.50
C THR A 539 76.77 36.46 -36.09
N GLY A 540 77.59 35.64 -35.43
CA GLY A 540 78.90 35.23 -35.96
C GLY A 540 78.76 34.35 -37.19
N THR A 541 79.53 34.65 -38.24
CA THR A 541 79.48 33.90 -39.52
C THR A 541 80.49 32.76 -39.61
N ASP A 542 81.49 32.72 -38.73
CA ASP A 542 82.47 31.65 -38.63
C ASP A 542 82.65 31.17 -37.18
N ILE A 543 83.26 29.99 -37.02
CA ILE A 543 83.40 29.33 -35.71
C ILE A 543 84.27 30.15 -34.76
N GLU A 544 85.31 30.81 -35.26
CA GLU A 544 86.22 31.61 -34.43
C GLU A 544 85.50 32.84 -33.84
N ASP A 545 84.69 33.55 -34.64
CA ASP A 545 83.93 34.71 -34.19
C ASP A 545 82.82 34.34 -33.20
N ILE A 546 82.15 33.21 -33.41
CA ILE A 546 81.15 32.67 -32.48
C ILE A 546 81.81 32.38 -31.12
N LEU A 547 82.98 31.72 -31.11
CA LEU A 547 83.71 31.39 -29.90
C LEU A 547 84.24 32.62 -29.15
N ARG A 548 84.89 33.55 -29.88
CA ARG A 548 85.39 34.80 -29.30
C ARG A 548 84.25 35.63 -28.72
N THR A 549 83.11 35.69 -29.42
CA THR A 549 81.93 36.41 -28.96
C THR A 549 81.31 35.73 -27.74
N ALA A 550 81.21 34.41 -27.72
CA ALA A 550 80.72 33.66 -26.57
C ALA A 550 81.59 33.87 -25.32
N VAL A 551 82.91 33.74 -25.45
CA VAL A 551 83.85 33.97 -24.33
C VAL A 551 83.75 35.40 -23.81
N ARG A 552 83.70 36.39 -24.69
CA ARG A 552 83.60 37.81 -24.33
C ARG A 552 82.28 38.12 -23.61
N GLU A 553 81.15 37.70 -24.18
CA GLU A 553 79.83 38.02 -23.63
C GLU A 553 79.55 37.26 -22.33
N LEU A 554 79.99 36.00 -22.21
CA LEU A 554 79.89 35.23 -20.97
C LEU A 554 80.81 35.80 -19.88
N GLY A 555 82.05 36.19 -20.23
CA GLY A 555 83.00 36.80 -19.30
C GLY A 555 82.57 38.18 -18.81
N ALA A 556 81.92 38.98 -19.65
CA ALA A 556 81.45 40.31 -19.29
C ALA A 556 80.19 40.30 -18.41
N ASN A 557 79.30 39.32 -18.60
CA ASN A 557 78.01 39.27 -17.90
C ASN A 557 77.99 38.39 -16.64
N ILE A 558 79.05 37.61 -16.39
CA ILE A 558 79.17 36.77 -15.20
C ILE A 558 80.33 37.28 -14.33
N SER A 559 79.99 37.98 -13.24
CA SER A 559 80.97 38.55 -12.32
C SER A 559 81.90 37.48 -11.73
N GLY A 560 83.20 37.60 -11.99
CA GLY A 560 84.23 36.70 -11.46
C GLY A 560 84.41 35.39 -12.24
N ALA A 561 83.79 35.24 -13.41
CA ALA A 561 83.96 34.04 -14.23
C ALA A 561 85.24 34.07 -15.07
N GLN A 562 85.99 32.96 -15.06
CA GLN A 562 86.95 32.63 -16.12
C GLN A 562 86.22 31.75 -17.13
N VAL A 563 86.16 32.20 -18.39
CA VAL A 563 85.49 31.48 -19.47
C VAL A 563 86.53 30.99 -20.45
N THR A 564 86.59 29.68 -20.66
CA THR A 564 87.45 29.00 -21.63
C THR A 564 86.57 28.14 -22.52
N VAL A 565 86.81 28.16 -23.82
CA VAL A 565 86.11 27.29 -24.78
C VAL A 565 87.13 26.52 -25.59
N GLU A 566 86.92 25.21 -25.70
CA GLU A 566 87.74 24.26 -26.43
C GLU A 566 86.83 23.46 -27.38
N ILE A 567 87.18 23.37 -28.66
CA ILE A 567 86.44 22.56 -29.65
C ILE A 567 87.37 21.45 -30.12
N GLY A 568 87.11 20.21 -29.69
CA GLY A 568 87.83 19.01 -30.09
C GLY A 568 89.18 18.85 -29.40
N GLY A 569 89.28 17.86 -28.51
CA GLY A 569 90.52 17.46 -27.86
C GLY A 569 90.67 15.95 -27.89
N ASP A 570 91.52 15.48 -28.81
CA ASP A 570 92.47 14.39 -28.54
C ASP A 570 93.51 14.37 -29.67
N GLU A 571 94.74 14.78 -29.37
CA GLU A 571 95.94 14.02 -29.71
C GLU A 571 97.08 14.51 -28.78
N LYS A 572 97.43 13.63 -27.85
CA LYS A 572 98.67 13.68 -27.07
C LYS A 572 99.80 13.05 -27.87
#